data_AF-A0A849MEC4-F1
#
_entry.id   AF-A0A849MEC4-F1
#
_cell.length_a   1.000
_cell.length_b   1.000
_cell.length_c   1.000
_cell.angle_alpha   90.00
_cell.angle_beta   90.00
_cell.angle_gamma   90.00
#
_symmetry.space_group_name_H-M   'P 1'
#
loop_
_entity.id
_entity.type
_entity.pdbx_description
1 polymer ?
#
loop_
_entity_poly.entity_id
_entity_poly.type
_entity_poly.pdbx_seq_one_letter_code
_entity_poly.pdbx_strand_id
1 'polypeptide(L)' 'MKNKTVKIFSSFEEENEAEQKRRRQMTSEERMREFSVLMDRRWGKDWHSKPIKKIVSYEKIEND' A
#
# COMPACT_ATOMS: atom_id res chain seq x y z
N MET A 1 27.56 4.46 0.40
CA MET A 1 26.17 4.78 0.80
C MET A 1 25.64 5.83 -0.17
N LYS A 2 24.53 5.58 -0.89
CA LYS A 2 23.90 6.64 -1.72
C LYS A 2 23.36 7.70 -0.75
N ASN A 3 23.76 8.96 -0.93
CA ASN A 3 23.19 10.09 -0.20
C ASN A 3 21.67 10.08 -0.38
N LYS A 4 20.94 9.73 0.68
CA LYS A 4 19.48 9.82 0.67
C LYS A 4 19.14 11.30 0.83
N THR A 5 18.71 11.94 -0.24
CA THR A 5 18.17 13.29 -0.17
C THR A 5 16.86 13.24 0.62
N VAL A 6 16.87 13.77 1.84
CA VAL A 6 15.66 13.91 2.66
C VAL A 6 15.00 15.22 2.28
N LYS A 7 13.75 15.15 1.82
CA LYS A 7 12.92 16.33 1.59
C LYS A 7 11.96 16.48 2.76
N ILE A 8 11.91 17.67 3.35
CA ILE A 8 10.98 18.02 4.42
C ILE A 8 9.85 18.83 3.78
N PHE A 9 8.60 18.47 4.08
CA PHE A 9 7.41 19.14 3.62
C PHE A 9 6.78 19.94 4.76
N SER A 10 6.13 21.05 4.42
CA SER A 10 5.48 21.93 5.39
C SER A 10 4.07 21.47 5.79
N SER A 11 3.45 20.59 4.99
CA SER A 11 2.14 19.98 5.25
C SER A 11 1.98 18.60 4.61
N PHE A 12 0.94 17.86 5.03
CA PHE A 12 0.56 16.58 4.43
C PHE A 12 0.05 16.76 2.99
N GLU A 13 -0.63 17.87 2.68
CA GLU A 13 -1.08 18.20 1.33
C GLU A 13 0.12 18.35 0.39
N GLU A 14 1.17 19.07 0.81
CA GLU A 14 2.38 19.27 0.01
C GLU A 14 3.13 17.94 -0.24
N GLU A 15 3.21 17.09 0.80
CA GLU A 15 3.76 15.74 0.68
C GLU A 15 2.96 14.90 -0.34
N ASN A 16 1.64 14.91 -0.24
CA ASN A 16 0.75 14.14 -1.11
C ASN A 16 0.85 14.60 -2.58
N GLU A 17 0.88 15.90 -2.84
CA GLU A 17 1.05 16.43 -4.19
C GLU A 17 2.39 16.01 -4.80
N ALA A 18 3.48 16.07 -4.01
CA ALA A 18 4.80 15.63 -4.45
C ALA A 18 4.82 14.13 -4.77
N GLU A 19 4.17 13.31 -3.94
CA GLU A 19 4.03 11.87 -4.16
C GLU A 19 3.21 11.55 -5.42
N GLN A 20 2.09 12.26 -5.62
CA GLN A 20 1.28 12.10 -6.85
C GLN A 20 2.09 12.45 -8.09
N LYS A 21 2.85 13.56 -8.06
CA LYS A 21 3.71 13.97 -9.17
C LYS A 21 4.77 12.92 -9.48
N ARG A 22 5.41 12.36 -8.46
CA ARG A 22 6.40 11.29 -8.59
C ARG A 22 5.78 10.05 -9.24
N ARG A 23 4.61 9.60 -8.78
CA ARG A 23 3.91 8.44 -9.34
C ARG A 23 3.54 8.61 -10.81
N ARG A 24 3.15 9.82 -11.23
CA ARG A 24 2.81 10.13 -12.64
C ARG A 24 4.03 9.97 -13.57
N GLN A 25 5.23 10.18 -13.06
CA GLN A 25 6.48 10.06 -13.83
C GLN A 25 7.01 8.63 -13.91
N MET A 26 6.49 7.71 -13.09
CA MET A 26 6.89 6.31 -13.10
C MET A 26 6.27 5.53 -14.24
N THR A 27 7.07 4.62 -14.80
CA THR A 27 6.60 3.53 -15.65
C THR A 27 5.78 2.51 -14.84
N SER A 28 5.04 1.67 -15.55
CA SER A 28 4.27 0.58 -14.93
C SER A 28 5.16 -0.39 -14.14
N GLU A 29 6.35 -0.71 -14.66
CA GLU A 29 7.31 -1.61 -13.99
C GLU A 29 7.84 -1.01 -12.68
N GLU A 30 8.18 0.28 -12.69
CA GLU A 30 8.65 0.98 -11.47
C GLU A 30 7.56 1.02 -10.40
N ARG A 31 6.31 1.27 -10.79
CA ARG A 31 5.16 1.23 -9.86
C ARG A 31 4.97 -0.16 -9.27
N MET A 32 5.04 -1.21 -10.08
CA MET A 32 4.90 -2.59 -9.60
C MET A 32 6.04 -2.97 -8.65
N ARG A 33 7.27 -2.54 -8.95
CA ARG A 33 8.41 -2.76 -8.06
C ARG A 33 8.24 -2.02 -6.73
N GLU A 34 7.85 -0.76 -6.74
CA GLU A 34 7.57 -0.01 -5.52
C GLU A 34 6.44 -0.66 -4.71
N PHE A 35 5.36 -1.05 -5.38
CA PHE A 35 4.26 -1.76 -4.74
C PHE A 35 4.75 -3.03 -4.04
N SER A 36 5.59 -3.85 -4.69
CA SER A 36 6.16 -5.05 -4.06
C SER A 36 6.94 -4.76 -2.78
N VAL A 37 7.70 -3.65 -2.74
CA VAL A 37 8.43 -3.22 -1.55
C VAL A 37 7.47 -2.75 -0.45
N LEU A 38 6.39 -2.05 -0.81
CA LEU A 38 5.37 -1.63 0.16
C LEU A 38 4.63 -2.84 0.74
N MET A 39 4.31 -3.83 -0.09
CA MET A 39 3.69 -5.10 0.34
C MET A 39 4.60 -5.84 1.33
N ASP A 40 5.89 -5.96 1.01
CA ASP A 40 6.87 -6.61 1.88
C ASP A 40 7.09 -5.86 3.20
N ARG A 41 7.07 -4.52 3.19
CA ARG A 41 7.15 -3.75 4.43
C ARG A 41 5.91 -3.89 5.30
N ARG A 42 4.73 -3.88 4.68
CA ARG A 42 3.46 -3.89 5.40
C ARG A 42 3.13 -5.27 5.94
N TRP A 43 3.35 -6.28 5.12
CA TRP A 43 2.99 -7.66 5.42
C TRP A 43 4.22 -8.56 5.51
N GLY A 44 5.18 -8.46 4.60
CA GLY A 44 6.47 -9.17 4.69
C GLY A 44 6.30 -10.65 5.04
N LYS A 45 6.90 -11.06 6.17
CA LYS A 45 6.78 -12.41 6.73
C LYS A 45 5.34 -12.84 7.06
N ASP A 46 4.45 -11.89 7.33
CA ASP A 46 3.05 -12.13 7.67
C ASP A 46 2.16 -12.33 6.44
N TRP A 47 2.63 -11.95 5.25
CA TRP A 47 1.92 -12.20 3.99
C TRP A 47 1.69 -13.69 3.74
N HIS A 48 2.68 -14.52 4.11
CA HIS A 48 2.65 -15.96 3.92
C HIS A 48 2.29 -16.74 5.20
N SER A 49 2.26 -16.10 6.38
CA SER A 49 2.13 -16.82 7.66
C SER A 49 0.70 -16.94 8.17
N LYS A 50 -0.25 -16.13 7.68
CA LYS A 50 -1.64 -16.15 8.16
C LYS A 50 -2.59 -16.55 7.04
N PRO A 51 -3.22 -17.74 7.11
CA PRO A 51 -4.29 -18.06 6.17
C PRO A 51 -5.43 -17.05 6.30
N ILE A 52 -5.88 -16.52 5.16
CA ILE A 52 -7.03 -15.60 5.12
C ILE A 52 -8.26 -16.37 5.64
N LYS A 53 -8.72 -16.03 6.84
CA LYS A 53 -9.96 -16.59 7.39
C LYS A 53 -11.14 -15.99 6.63
N LYS A 54 -11.72 -16.76 5.70
CA LYS A 54 -12.99 -16.43 5.05
C LYS A 54 -14.11 -16.66 6.06
N ILE A 55 -14.65 -15.59 6.63
CA ILE A 55 -15.87 -15.67 7.43
C ILE A 55 -17.04 -15.45 6.47
N VAL A 56 -17.91 -16.46 6.33
CA VAL A 56 -19.19 -16.33 5.65
C VAL A 56 -20.25 -16.12 6.71
N SER A 57 -20.86 -14.94 6.72
CA SER A 57 -22.06 -14.64 7.50
C SER A 57 -23.27 -14.76 6.59
N TYR A 58 -24.26 -15.56 6.98
CA TYR A 58 -25.57 -15.57 6.34
C TYR A 58 -26.62 -15.11 7.35
N GLU A 59 -27.61 -14.39 6.86
CA GLU A 59 -28.77 -13.95 7.62
C GLU A 59 -29.95 -14.83 7.19
N LYS A 60 -30.60 -15.49 8.15
CA LYS A 60 -31.80 -16.28 7.91
C LYS A 60 -33.00 -15.33 8.01
N ILE A 61 -33.65 -15.06 6.89
CA ILE A 61 -34.93 -14.36 6.88
C ILE A 61 -36.01 -15.41 7.19
N GLU A 62 -36.69 -15.27 8.32
CA GLU A 62 -37.91 -16.03 8.63
C GLU A 62 -39.10 -15.22 8.12
N ASN A 63 -39.93 -15.83 7.26
CA ASN A 63 -41.19 -15.25 6.83
C ASN A 63 -42.30 -15.79 7.75
N ASP A 64 -43.05 -14.89 8.38
CA ASP A 64 -44.28 -15.18 9.13
C ASP A 64 -45.43 -15.64 8.22
#